data_AF-A0AAV2C8P8-F1
#
_entry.id   AF-A0AAV2C8P8-F1
#
_cell.length_a   1.000
_cell.length_b   1.000
_cell.length_c   1.000
_cell.angle_alpha   90.00
_cell.angle_beta   90.00
_cell.angle_gamma   90.00
#
_symmetry.space_group_name_H-M   'P 1'
#
loop_
_entity.id
_entity.type
_entity.pdbx_description
1 polymer ?
#
loop_
_entity_poly.entity_id
_entity_poly.type
_entity_poly.pdbx_seq_one_letter_code
_entity_poly.pdbx_strand_id
1 'polypeptide(L)'
;MKGAIAILATTMVLFMFAAELMSPADAASYTVSWTYGAGSWPSGKSFNAGDVIVFKYPKGIHNVAAVSSGGYSACSAAGRRFTPPATTS
;
A
#
# COMPACT_ATOMS: atom_id res chain seq x y z
N MET A 1 47.79 -15.03 1.01
CA MET A 1 46.86 -15.14 -0.14
C MET A 1 45.66 -16.05 0.14
N LYS A 2 45.84 -17.30 0.58
CA LYS A 2 44.74 -18.26 0.85
C LYS A 2 43.71 -17.78 1.89
N GLY A 3 44.15 -17.15 2.98
CA GLY A 3 43.25 -16.60 4.01
C GLY A 3 42.38 -15.44 3.51
N ALA A 4 42.90 -14.58 2.63
CA ALA A 4 42.14 -13.47 2.06
C ALA A 4 41.03 -13.96 1.13
N ILE A 5 41.29 -15.02 0.34
CA ILE A 5 40.29 -15.63 -0.55
C ILE A 5 39.18 -16.30 0.27
N ALA A 6 39.52 -16.99 1.36
CA ALA A 6 38.53 -17.61 2.25
C ALA A 6 37.62 -16.54 2.90
N ILE A 7 38.20 -15.44 3.40
CA ILE A 7 37.43 -14.34 3.99
C ILE A 7 36.48 -13.71 2.96
N LEU A 8 36.97 -13.44 1.75
CA LEU A 8 36.14 -12.88 0.68
C LEU A 8 34.97 -13.80 0.31
N ALA A 9 35.24 -15.11 0.16
CA ALA A 9 34.21 -16.09 -0.13
C ALA A 9 33.14 -16.16 0.98
N THR A 10 33.56 -16.17 2.25
CA THR A 10 32.62 -16.18 3.39
C THR A 10 31.78 -14.91 3.44
N THR A 11 32.37 -13.73 3.22
CA THR A 11 31.61 -12.46 3.19
C THR A 11 30.59 -12.42 2.05
N MET A 12 30.93 -12.92 0.88
CA MET A 12 30.02 -12.98 -0.27
C MET A 12 28.83 -13.91 -0.01
N VAL A 13 29.07 -15.08 0.60
CA VAL A 13 28.02 -16.03 0.98
C VAL A 13 27.07 -15.43 2.03
N LEU A 14 27.62 -14.73 3.03
CA LEU A 14 26.84 -14.00 4.04
C LEU A 14 25.94 -12.92 3.41
N PHE A 15 26.47 -12.15 2.46
CA PHE A 15 25.69 -11.13 1.75
C PHE A 15 24.56 -11.73 0.90
N MET A 16 24.80 -12.86 0.22
CA MET A 16 23.76 -13.54 -0.56
C MET A 16 22.64 -14.09 0.33
N PHE A 17 22.99 -14.74 1.44
CA PHE A 17 22.00 -15.23 2.41
C PHE A 17 21.18 -14.09 3.05
N ALA A 18 21.83 -12.95 3.34
CA ALA A 18 21.13 -11.76 3.85
C ALA A 18 20.16 -11.17 2.82
N ALA A 19 20.46 -11.24 1.52
CA ALA A 19 19.57 -10.78 0.47
C ALA A 19 18.29 -11.63 0.36
N GLU A 20 18.36 -12.94 0.64
CA GLU A 20 17.20 -13.84 0.66
C GLU A 20 16.22 -13.55 1.81
N LEU A 21 16.70 -12.95 2.90
CA LEU A 21 15.86 -12.56 4.04
C LEU A 21 15.10 -11.25 3.80
N MET A 22 15.50 -10.47 2.80
CA MET A 22 14.82 -9.23 2.43
C MET A 22 13.73 -9.53 1.40
N SER A 23 12.47 -9.61 1.84
CA SER A 23 11.36 -9.61 0.87
C SER A 23 11.27 -8.24 0.18
N PRO A 24 11.07 -8.18 -1.14
CA PRO A 24 10.76 -6.91 -1.80
C PRO A 24 9.46 -6.37 -1.18
N ALA A 25 9.52 -5.17 -0.61
CA ALA A 25 8.33 -4.44 -0.19
C ALA A 25 7.75 -3.76 -1.43
N ASP A 26 6.90 -4.47 -2.17
CA ASP A 26 6.09 -3.86 -3.21
C ASP A 26 4.83 -3.23 -2.61
N ALA A 27 4.35 -2.16 -3.26
CA ALA A 27 3.08 -1.56 -2.90
C ALA A 27 1.94 -2.48 -3.36
N ALA A 28 1.09 -2.91 -2.43
CA ALA A 28 -0.06 -3.74 -2.74
C ALA A 28 -1.20 -2.90 -3.34
N SER A 29 -2.03 -3.53 -4.18
CA SER A 29 -3.24 -2.92 -4.73
C SER A 29 -4.49 -3.66 -4.25
N TYR A 30 -5.39 -2.95 -3.57
CA TYR A 30 -6.63 -3.49 -3.03
C TYR A 30 -7.84 -2.91 -3.76
N THR A 31 -8.65 -3.75 -4.40
CA THR A 31 -9.87 -3.29 -5.08
C THR A 31 -11.10 -3.46 -4.19
N VAL A 32 -11.90 -2.41 -4.06
CA VAL A 32 -13.20 -2.41 -3.40
C VAL A 32 -14.31 -2.14 -4.41
N SER A 33 -15.36 -2.96 -4.37
CA SER A 33 -16.63 -2.64 -5.03
C SER A 33 -17.33 -1.55 -4.21
N TRP A 34 -17.26 -0.32 -4.70
CA TRP A 34 -17.76 0.85 -3.98
C TRP A 34 -19.27 0.98 -4.19
N THR A 35 -20.01 0.64 -3.15
CA THR A 35 -21.47 0.62 -3.08
C THR A 35 -21.91 0.72 -1.61
N TYR A 36 -23.21 0.82 -1.36
CA TYR A 36 -23.75 0.74 -0.01
C TYR A 36 -23.35 -0.58 0.68
N GLY A 37 -22.96 -0.51 1.95
CA GLY A 37 -22.52 -1.67 2.72
C GLY A 37 -21.03 -2.04 2.60
N ALA A 38 -20.22 -1.27 1.85
CA ALA A 38 -18.78 -1.53 1.74
C ALA A 38 -17.96 -1.26 3.03
N GLY A 39 -18.59 -0.78 4.11
CA GLY A 39 -17.90 -0.34 5.34
C GLY A 39 -17.14 -1.45 6.08
N SER A 40 -17.52 -2.72 5.91
CA SER A 40 -16.83 -3.86 6.52
C SER A 40 -15.66 -4.40 5.68
N TRP A 41 -15.52 -3.96 4.42
CA TRP A 41 -14.49 -4.43 3.50
C TRP A 41 -13.04 -4.33 4.02
N PRO A 42 -12.64 -3.30 4.79
CA PRO A 42 -11.29 -3.22 5.34
C PRO A 42 -10.96 -4.32 6.38
N SER A 43 -11.95 -5.03 6.91
CA SER A 43 -11.74 -6.00 7.99
C SER A 43 -10.78 -7.12 7.58
N GLY A 44 -9.79 -7.40 8.44
CA GLY A 44 -8.77 -8.41 8.21
C GLY A 44 -7.68 -8.03 7.20
N LYS A 45 -7.64 -6.79 6.73
CA LYS A 45 -6.58 -6.28 5.84
C LYS A 45 -5.59 -5.42 6.61
N SER A 46 -4.32 -5.55 6.23
CA SER A 46 -3.25 -4.66 6.67
C SER A 46 -2.86 -3.78 5.50
N PHE A 47 -2.89 -2.45 5.69
CA PHE A 47 -2.49 -1.48 4.68
C PHE A 47 -1.16 -0.86 5.08
N ASN A 48 -0.23 -0.78 4.14
CA ASN A 48 1.07 -0.15 4.31
C ASN A 48 1.14 1.15 3.52
N ALA A 49 2.07 2.03 3.89
CA ALA A 49 2.34 3.22 3.11
C ALA A 49 2.83 2.85 1.70
N GLY A 50 2.21 3.42 0.68
CA GLY A 50 2.47 3.10 -0.72
C GLY A 50 1.38 2.23 -1.36
N ASP A 51 0.61 1.48 -0.55
CA ASP A 51 -0.50 0.68 -1.06
C ASP A 51 -1.56 1.55 -1.74
N VAL A 52 -2.21 0.98 -2.76
CA VAL A 52 -3.25 1.63 -3.54
C VAL A 52 -4.60 1.00 -3.25
N ILE A 53 -5.60 1.83 -2.91
CA ILE A 53 -6.99 1.39 -2.78
C ILE A 53 -7.76 1.85 -4.02
N VAL A 54 -8.23 0.88 -4.80
CA VAL A 54 -8.99 1.10 -6.04
C VAL A 54 -10.48 1.00 -5.76
N PHE A 55 -11.18 2.14 -5.84
CA PHE A 55 -12.62 2.22 -5.69
C PHE A 55 -13.30 2.01 -7.06
N LYS A 56 -13.99 0.88 -7.25
CA LYS A 56 -14.77 0.60 -8.46
C LYS A 56 -16.23 0.97 -8.28
N TYR A 57 -16.74 1.90 -9.08
CA TYR A 57 -18.16 2.28 -9.10
C TYR A 57 -18.58 2.87 -10.46
N PRO A 58 -19.88 2.83 -10.83
CA PRO A 58 -20.39 3.50 -12.02
C PRO A 58 -20.20 5.02 -11.92
N LYS A 59 -19.68 5.63 -12.97
CA LYS A 59 -19.47 7.09 -13.05
C LYS A 59 -20.81 7.82 -12.85
N GLY A 60 -20.80 8.87 -12.03
CA GLY A 60 -21.98 9.71 -11.77
C GLY A 60 -22.93 9.20 -10.68
N ILE A 61 -22.74 7.97 -10.20
CA ILE A 61 -23.56 7.40 -9.11
C ILE A 61 -22.89 7.56 -7.75
N HIS A 62 -21.57 7.38 -7.69
CA HIS A 62 -20.78 7.54 -6.48
C HIS A 62 -19.55 8.42 -6.72
N ASN A 63 -18.91 8.86 -5.64
CA ASN A 63 -17.59 9.48 -5.65
C ASN A 63 -16.77 8.93 -4.48
N VAL A 64 -15.52 9.38 -4.37
CA VAL A 64 -14.63 9.11 -3.24
C VAL A 64 -14.19 10.45 -2.68
N ALA A 65 -14.29 10.61 -1.36
CA ALA A 65 -13.84 11.79 -0.64
C ALA A 65 -12.94 11.37 0.52
N ALA A 66 -11.79 12.01 0.64
CA ALA A 66 -10.92 11.86 1.80
C ALA A 66 -11.42 12.80 2.90
N VAL A 67 -11.75 12.25 4.07
CA VAL A 67 -12.32 12.99 5.19
C VAL A 67 -11.54 12.73 6.48
N SER A 68 -11.70 13.60 7.48
CA SER A 68 -11.19 13.35 8.83
C SER A 68 -12.01 12.28 9.55
N SER A 69 -11.51 11.76 10.68
CA SER A 69 -12.26 10.83 11.53
C SER A 69 -13.61 11.40 11.98
N GLY A 70 -13.65 12.67 12.42
CA GLY A 70 -14.91 13.34 12.77
C GLY A 70 -15.84 13.54 11.59
N GLY A 71 -15.30 13.85 10.40
CA GLY A 71 -16.07 13.95 9.16
C GLY A 71 -16.70 12.61 8.75
N TYR A 72 -15.97 11.51 8.90
CA TYR A 72 -16.49 10.16 8.68
C TYR A 72 -17.65 9.85 9.65
N SER A 73 -17.48 10.05 10.96
CA SER A 73 -18.51 9.78 11.97
C SER A 73 -19.77 10.64 11.80
N ALA A 74 -19.63 11.86 11.31
CA ALA A 74 -20.73 12.79 11.08
C ALA A 74 -21.33 12.73 9.66
N CYS A 75 -20.82 11.84 8.79
CA CYS A 75 -21.17 11.80 7.36
C CYS A 75 -21.00 13.16 6.64
N SER A 76 -19.95 13.90 6.98
CA SER A 76 -19.67 15.24 6.44
C SER A 76 -18.41 15.22 5.57
N ALA A 77 -18.58 15.50 4.28
CA ALA A 77 -17.50 15.64 3.32
C ALA A 77 -16.91 17.07 3.30
N ALA A 78 -16.87 17.74 4.45
CA ALA A 78 -16.27 19.06 4.61
C ALA A 78 -14.74 18.95 4.54
N GLY A 79 -14.19 18.86 3.33
CA GLY A 79 -12.74 18.76 3.15
C GLY A 79 -12.38 18.35 1.74
N ARG A 80 -11.34 19.01 1.22
CA ARG A 80 -10.71 18.86 -0.11
C ARG A 80 -11.09 17.61 -0.90
N ARG A 81 -11.50 17.81 -2.17
CA ARG A 81 -11.48 16.72 -3.17
C ARG A 81 -10.11 16.07 -3.12
N PHE A 82 -10.09 14.75 -3.03
CA PHE A 82 -8.86 13.99 -3.20
C PHE A 82 -8.34 14.26 -4.61
N THR A 83 -7.24 14.99 -4.72
CA THR A 83 -6.45 15.05 -5.94
C THR A 83 -5.49 13.87 -5.86
N PRO A 84 -5.60 12.85 -6.72
CA PRO A 84 -4.63 11.76 -6.73
C PRO A 84 -3.22 12.34 -6.90
N PRO A 85 -2.21 11.82 -6.19
CA PRO A 85 -0.82 12.06 -6.58
C PRO A 85 -0.69 11.71 -8.06
N ALA A 86 0.02 12.52 -8.84
CA ALA A 86 0.35 12.15 -10.20
C ALA A 86 1.00 10.76 -10.16
N THR A 87 0.36 9.76 -10.76
CA THR A 87 0.93 8.44 -10.93
C THR A 87 2.18 8.60 -11.79
N THR A 88 3.37 8.54 -11.18
CA THR A 88 4.60 8.31 -11.93
C THR A 88 4.46 6.93 -12.56
N SER A 89 4.48 6.92 -13.89
CA SER A 89 4.40 5.72 -14.75
C SER A 89 5.55 4.76 -14.49
#